data_AF-A0A7S4PFE9-F1
#
_entry.id   AF-A0A7S4PFE9-F1
#
_cell.length_a   1.000
_cell.length_b   1.000
_cell.length_c   1.000
_cell.angle_alpha   90.00
_cell.angle_beta   90.00
_cell.angle_gamma   90.00
#
_symmetry.space_group_name_H-M   'P 1'
#
loop_
_entity.id
_entity.type
_entity.pdbx_description
1 polymer ?
#
loop_
_entity_poly.entity_id
_entity_poly.type
_entity_poly.pdbx_seq_one_letter_code
_entity_poly.pdbx_strand_id
1 'polypeptide(L)'
;VKKAVKSLPVRNIPDKDFRFHNTKVANFEEEGFLCNVNGHKFFSGQFVRVARSDNTERLGHLVGINPWTKLIRLRWMYTSSDIPDEINSKLSTHLSQNVSRMQIQEVFYSFHEDFVFKEQLLGAVSVGFVQKPFKALETENQNRGSPQLFCRYVYDPSKFAMYKFSEKKLKPTYRHIINEVFRENSVTSLISKARERQATNGDEDVQHLLPRNVKS
;
A
#
# COMPACT_ATOMS: atom_id res chain seq x y z
N VAL A 1 22.15 -41.21 20.81
CA VAL A 1 22.42 -40.90 19.37
C VAL A 1 21.73 -39.59 19.02
N LYS A 2 22.46 -38.46 19.04
CA LYS A 2 21.94 -37.14 18.67
C LYS A 2 22.30 -36.88 17.19
N LYS A 3 21.32 -36.82 16.29
CA LYS A 3 21.56 -36.50 14.87
C LYS A 3 21.51 -34.98 14.67
N ALA A 4 22.61 -34.43 14.15
CA ALA A 4 22.73 -33.05 13.72
C ALA A 4 21.95 -32.82 12.43
N VAL A 5 21.09 -31.80 12.41
CA VAL A 5 20.43 -31.30 11.20
C VAL A 5 21.43 -30.39 10.47
N LYS A 6 21.89 -30.83 9.30
CA LYS A 6 22.71 -30.02 8.40
C LYS A 6 21.85 -28.89 7.82
N SER A 7 22.22 -27.65 8.10
CA SER A 7 21.66 -26.44 7.48
C SER A 7 21.99 -26.41 5.99
N LEU A 8 20.98 -26.13 5.16
CA LEU A 8 21.15 -25.89 3.72
C LEU A 8 21.89 -24.55 3.48
N PRO A 9 22.72 -24.44 2.43
CA PRO A 9 23.48 -23.23 2.17
C PRO A 9 22.59 -22.11 1.62
N VAL A 10 22.66 -20.94 2.28
CA VAL A 10 22.11 -19.67 1.79
C VAL A 10 22.87 -19.29 0.51
N ARG A 11 22.23 -19.43 -0.64
CA ARG A 11 22.77 -18.90 -1.90
C ARG A 11 22.48 -17.40 -1.96
N ASN A 12 23.55 -16.61 -1.94
CA ASN A 12 23.54 -15.19 -2.30
C ASN A 12 22.97 -15.03 -3.71
N ILE A 13 21.78 -14.45 -3.83
CA ILE A 13 21.25 -13.97 -5.11
C ILE A 13 21.82 -12.56 -5.32
N PRO A 14 22.57 -12.29 -6.39
CA PRO A 14 23.14 -10.98 -6.64
C PRO A 14 22.06 -9.95 -7.03
N ASP A 15 22.13 -8.80 -6.37
CA ASP A 15 21.18 -7.67 -6.40
C ASP A 15 21.32 -6.77 -7.66
N LYS A 16 21.71 -7.35 -8.79
CA LYS A 16 22.04 -6.60 -10.02
C LYS A 16 21.35 -7.24 -11.21
N ASP A 17 20.13 -6.82 -11.50
CA ASP A 17 19.55 -6.73 -12.86
C ASP A 17 18.11 -6.19 -12.90
N PHE A 18 17.73 -5.27 -12.00
CA PHE A 18 16.48 -4.51 -12.15
C PHE A 18 16.73 -3.22 -12.95
N ARG A 19 16.84 -3.35 -14.27
CA ARG A 19 16.68 -2.23 -15.20
C ARG A 19 15.23 -2.23 -15.71
N PHE A 20 14.44 -1.22 -15.33
CA PHE A 20 13.16 -0.97 -15.96
C PHE A 20 13.40 -0.33 -17.34
N HIS A 21 13.03 -1.03 -18.40
CA HIS A 21 12.91 -0.43 -19.72
C HIS A 21 11.67 0.46 -19.74
N ASN A 22 11.92 1.76 -19.76
CA ASN A 22 10.94 2.80 -19.99
C ASN A 22 10.45 2.68 -21.44
N THR A 23 9.34 1.98 -21.67
CA THR A 23 8.77 1.80 -23.01
C THR A 23 7.59 2.72 -23.19
N LYS A 24 7.63 3.46 -24.31
CA LYS A 24 6.66 4.46 -24.75
C LYS A 24 5.22 3.91 -24.80
N VAL A 25 4.30 4.72 -24.27
CA VAL A 25 2.86 4.85 -24.57
C VAL A 25 2.26 3.69 -25.41
N ALA A 26 1.83 2.63 -24.73
CA ALA A 26 0.87 1.66 -25.26
C ALA A 26 0.11 1.02 -24.08
N ASN A 27 -1.22 1.21 -24.05
CA ASN A 27 -2.21 0.60 -23.14
C ASN A 27 -1.89 0.63 -21.62
N PHE A 28 -2.28 1.72 -20.97
CA PHE A 28 -2.28 1.89 -19.50
C PHE A 28 -3.10 0.85 -18.71
N GLU A 29 -3.88 -0.02 -19.37
CA GLU A 29 -4.75 -0.99 -18.69
C GLU A 29 -4.06 -2.30 -18.27
N GLU A 30 -2.85 -2.59 -18.76
CA GLU A 30 -2.13 -3.85 -18.48
C GLU A 30 -0.88 -3.68 -17.61
N GLU A 31 -0.34 -2.46 -17.49
CA GLU A 31 0.86 -2.24 -16.70
C GLU A 31 0.58 -2.47 -15.21
N GLY A 32 1.32 -3.42 -14.63
CA GLY A 32 1.16 -3.81 -13.23
C GLY A 32 0.00 -4.76 -12.94
N PHE A 33 -0.73 -5.28 -13.94
CA PHE A 33 -1.74 -6.32 -13.71
C PHE A 33 -1.10 -7.57 -13.09
N LEU A 34 -1.66 -8.05 -11.98
CA LEU A 34 -1.16 -9.25 -11.29
C LEU A 34 -2.07 -10.44 -11.56
N CYS A 35 -3.34 -10.34 -11.20
CA CYS A 35 -4.27 -11.46 -11.34
C CYS A 35 -5.75 -11.02 -11.33
N ASN A 36 -6.62 -11.95 -11.70
CA ASN A 36 -8.07 -11.84 -11.55
C ASN A 36 -8.57 -12.94 -10.59
N VAL A 37 -9.34 -12.55 -9.58
CA VAL A 37 -9.95 -13.45 -8.60
C VAL A 37 -11.41 -13.07 -8.46
N ASN A 38 -12.32 -13.99 -8.74
CA ASN A 38 -13.78 -13.78 -8.66
C ASN A 38 -14.27 -12.54 -9.42
N GLY A 39 -13.67 -12.22 -10.57
CA GLY A 39 -14.03 -11.05 -11.38
C GLY A 39 -13.36 -9.74 -10.93
N HIS A 40 -12.62 -9.75 -9.81
CA HIS A 40 -11.85 -8.60 -9.35
C HIS A 40 -10.43 -8.64 -9.90
N LYS A 41 -10.03 -7.57 -10.60
CA LYS A 41 -8.67 -7.38 -11.09
C LYS A 41 -7.79 -6.75 -10.00
N PHE A 42 -6.62 -7.32 -9.79
CA PHE A 42 -5.62 -6.87 -8.83
C PHE A 42 -4.35 -6.39 -9.55
N PHE A 43 -3.80 -5.28 -9.09
CA PHE A 43 -2.64 -4.62 -9.69
C PHE A 43 -1.55 -4.35 -8.64
N SER A 44 -0.30 -4.28 -9.09
CA SER A 44 0.82 -3.81 -8.28
C SER A 44 0.57 -2.40 -7.77
N GLY A 45 1.03 -2.09 -6.56
CA GLY A 45 0.78 -0.80 -5.89
C GLY A 45 -0.55 -0.74 -5.14
N GLN A 46 -1.46 -1.70 -5.35
CA GLN A 46 -2.76 -1.70 -4.66
C GLN A 46 -2.66 -2.21 -3.22
N PHE A 47 -3.49 -1.63 -2.36
CA PHE A 47 -3.73 -2.15 -1.02
C PHE A 47 -4.94 -3.09 -1.05
N VAL A 48 -4.83 -4.21 -0.34
CA VAL A 48 -5.82 -5.29 -0.37
C VAL A 48 -6.06 -5.88 1.01
N ARG A 49 -7.24 -6.47 1.18
CA ARG A 49 -7.52 -7.43 2.24
C ARG A 49 -7.12 -8.82 1.80
N VAL A 50 -6.51 -9.56 2.71
CA VAL A 50 -5.98 -10.90 2.50
C VAL A 50 -6.54 -11.84 3.57
N ALA A 51 -7.19 -12.91 3.15
CA ALA A 51 -7.68 -13.96 4.03
C ALA A 51 -6.53 -14.80 4.59
N ARG A 52 -6.60 -15.11 5.89
CA ARG A 52 -5.68 -16.02 6.57
C ARG A 52 -6.36 -17.35 6.85
N SER A 53 -5.53 -18.36 7.15
CA SER A 53 -5.98 -19.71 7.47
C SER A 53 -6.80 -19.79 8.76
N ASP A 54 -6.69 -18.80 9.65
CA ASP A 54 -7.44 -18.69 10.90
C ASP A 54 -8.76 -17.91 10.74
N ASN A 55 -9.25 -17.74 9.50
CA ASN A 55 -10.43 -16.93 9.15
C ASN A 55 -10.32 -15.44 9.56
N THR A 56 -9.11 -14.97 9.86
CA THR A 56 -8.87 -13.53 10.06
C THR A 56 -8.46 -12.85 8.76
N GLU A 57 -8.64 -11.53 8.71
CA GLU A 57 -8.21 -10.71 7.58
C GLU A 57 -6.95 -9.93 7.95
N ARG A 58 -6.05 -9.77 6.98
CA ARG A 58 -4.92 -8.84 7.07
C ARG A 58 -4.89 -7.89 5.89
N LEU A 59 -4.11 -6.84 6.05
CA LEU A 59 -3.91 -5.83 5.04
C LEU A 59 -2.55 -6.01 4.37
N GLY A 60 -2.54 -5.97 3.04
CA GLY A 60 -1.32 -6.12 2.25
C GLY A 60 -1.21 -5.02 1.20
N HIS A 61 0.01 -4.66 0.87
CA HIS A 61 0.36 -3.83 -0.28
C HIS A 61 0.98 -4.73 -1.36
N LEU A 62 0.32 -4.83 -2.51
CA LEU A 62 0.71 -5.71 -3.61
C LEU A 62 1.98 -5.20 -4.29
N VAL A 63 3.01 -6.05 -4.36
CA VAL A 63 4.32 -5.70 -4.94
C VAL A 63 4.51 -6.33 -6.31
N GLY A 64 3.99 -7.53 -6.53
CA GLY A 64 4.17 -8.25 -7.78
C GLY A 64 3.84 -9.73 -7.69
N ILE A 65 4.32 -10.51 -8.65
CA ILE A 65 4.16 -11.96 -8.70
C ILE A 65 5.53 -12.62 -8.81
N ASN A 66 5.73 -13.68 -8.03
CA ASN A 66 6.90 -14.53 -8.21
C ASN A 66 6.77 -15.29 -9.56
N PRO A 67 7.72 -15.16 -10.50
CA PRO A 67 7.58 -15.74 -11.83
C PRO A 67 7.60 -17.27 -11.83
N TRP A 68 8.23 -17.90 -10.82
CA TRP A 68 8.35 -19.35 -10.71
C TRP A 68 7.18 -19.97 -9.96
N THR A 69 6.86 -19.45 -8.77
CA THR A 69 5.80 -20.03 -7.92
C THR A 69 4.41 -19.51 -8.24
N LYS A 70 4.31 -18.41 -9.02
CA LYS A 70 3.06 -17.68 -9.31
C LYS A 70 2.34 -17.15 -8.07
N LEU A 71 2.99 -17.16 -6.91
CA LEU A 71 2.47 -16.56 -5.68
C LEU A 71 2.55 -15.03 -5.76
N ILE A 72 1.56 -14.39 -5.14
CA ILE A 72 1.49 -12.94 -5.02
C ILE A 72 2.50 -12.50 -3.97
N ARG A 73 3.43 -11.63 -4.35
CA ARG A 73 4.36 -10.96 -3.42
C ARG A 73 3.67 -9.71 -2.88
N LEU A 74 3.65 -9.56 -1.56
CA LEU A 74 3.07 -8.40 -0.90
C LEU A 74 3.92 -7.93 0.28
N ARG A 75 3.64 -6.72 0.75
CA ARG A 75 4.13 -6.17 2.03
C ARG A 75 2.99 -6.07 3.02
N TRP A 76 3.22 -6.52 4.24
CA TRP A 76 2.19 -6.50 5.28
C TRP A 76 1.95 -5.09 5.83
N MET A 77 0.69 -4.80 6.13
CA MET A 77 0.28 -3.69 6.98
C MET A 77 -0.32 -4.23 8.27
N TYR A 78 -0.01 -3.57 9.37
CA TYR A 78 -0.37 -3.98 10.72
C TYR A 78 -1.44 -3.06 11.26
N THR A 79 -2.38 -3.63 12.01
CA THR A 79 -3.35 -2.88 12.81
C THR A 79 -2.81 -2.66 14.23
N SER A 80 -3.48 -1.84 15.03
CA SER A 80 -3.11 -1.67 16.45
C SER A 80 -3.14 -3.00 17.20
N SER A 81 -4.08 -3.90 16.89
CA SER A 81 -4.16 -5.24 17.50
C SER A 81 -3.01 -6.17 17.12
N ASP A 82 -2.27 -5.89 16.04
CA ASP A 82 -1.09 -6.69 15.66
C ASP A 82 0.21 -6.21 16.33
N ILE A 83 0.18 -5.04 16.99
CA ILE A 83 1.36 -4.42 17.61
C ILE A 83 1.36 -4.68 19.12
N PRO A 84 2.51 -5.06 19.72
CA PRO A 84 2.60 -5.23 21.17
C PRO A 84 2.25 -3.97 21.96
N ASP A 85 1.61 -4.15 23.12
CA ASP A 85 1.09 -3.07 23.95
C ASP A 85 2.18 -2.08 24.41
N GLU A 86 3.42 -2.54 24.60
CA GLU A 86 4.56 -1.70 24.98
C GLU A 86 4.94 -0.67 23.90
N ILE A 87 4.58 -0.97 22.65
CA ILE A 87 4.80 -0.09 21.50
C ILE A 87 3.56 0.79 21.28
N ASN A 88 2.37 0.21 21.37
CA ASN A 88 1.11 0.97 21.26
C ASN A 88 0.98 2.04 22.35
N SER A 89 1.39 1.75 23.58
CA SER A 89 1.35 2.70 24.71
C SER A 89 2.25 3.94 24.50
N LYS A 90 3.34 3.80 23.74
CA LYS A 90 4.19 4.93 23.33
C LYS A 90 3.55 5.79 22.23
N LEU A 91 2.58 5.23 21.52
CA LEU A 91 1.85 5.89 20.43
C LEU A 91 0.58 6.57 20.94
N SER A 92 -0.12 5.95 21.90
CA SER A 92 -1.41 6.40 22.44
C SER A 92 -1.33 7.74 23.16
N THR A 93 -0.17 8.10 23.73
CA THR A 93 0.10 9.45 24.26
C THR A 93 -0.05 10.57 23.22
N HIS A 94 -0.06 10.24 21.91
CA HIS A 94 -0.23 11.21 20.82
C HIS A 94 -1.56 11.09 20.06
N LEU A 95 -2.43 10.14 20.41
CA LEU A 95 -3.56 9.71 19.58
C LEU A 95 -4.95 9.97 20.18
N SER A 96 -5.05 10.07 21.50
CA SER A 96 -6.31 9.83 22.22
C SER A 96 -7.33 10.98 22.28
N GLN A 97 -7.33 11.97 21.39
CA GLN A 97 -8.31 13.07 21.50
C GLN A 97 -9.30 13.23 20.35
N ASN A 98 -9.02 12.78 19.13
CA ASN A 98 -9.88 13.13 17.97
C ASN A 98 -10.43 11.98 17.12
N VAL A 99 -9.94 10.74 17.27
CA VAL A 99 -10.31 9.64 16.35
C VAL A 99 -11.70 9.05 16.64
N SER A 100 -12.26 9.25 17.84
CA SER A 100 -13.51 8.59 18.26
C SER A 100 -14.78 9.02 17.48
N ARG A 101 -14.73 10.07 16.66
CA ARG A 101 -15.91 10.58 15.93
C ARG A 101 -15.99 10.15 14.47
N MET A 102 -14.92 9.59 13.90
CA MET A 102 -14.88 9.09 12.53
C MET A 102 -14.47 7.62 12.57
N GLN A 103 -15.13 6.74 11.81
CA GLN A 103 -14.75 5.32 11.65
C GLN A 103 -13.45 5.18 10.85
N ILE A 104 -12.41 5.88 11.28
CA ILE A 104 -11.10 5.94 10.64
C ILE A 104 -10.19 5.03 11.46
N GLN A 105 -9.64 4.00 10.81
CA GLN A 105 -8.74 3.04 11.44
C GLN A 105 -7.29 3.34 11.03
N GLU A 106 -6.40 3.49 12.02
CA GLU A 106 -4.97 3.64 11.76
C GLU A 106 -4.35 2.27 11.45
N VAL A 107 -3.50 2.26 10.45
CA VAL A 107 -2.69 1.11 10.04
C VAL A 107 -1.23 1.49 9.93
N PHE A 108 -0.36 0.50 10.04
CA PHE A 108 1.08 0.69 10.13
C PHE A 108 1.76 -0.08 9.00
N TYR A 109 2.47 0.65 8.14
CA TYR A 109 3.14 0.04 7.00
C TYR A 109 4.36 -0.75 7.45
N SER A 110 4.63 -1.91 6.87
CA SER A 110 5.85 -2.65 7.12
C SER A 110 6.60 -2.99 5.85
N PHE A 111 7.92 -3.13 5.95
CA PHE A 111 8.77 -3.68 4.89
C PHE A 111 8.86 -5.21 4.97
N HIS A 112 8.10 -5.83 5.87
CA HIS A 112 7.96 -7.27 5.92
C HIS A 112 7.21 -7.76 4.68
N GLU A 113 7.94 -8.48 3.82
CA GLU A 113 7.42 -9.07 2.59
C GLU A 113 7.12 -10.55 2.78
N ASP A 114 6.08 -11.01 2.08
CA ASP A 114 5.64 -12.39 2.11
C ASP A 114 5.00 -12.79 0.77
N PHE A 115 4.71 -14.08 0.62
CA PHE A 115 4.08 -14.66 -0.56
C PHE A 115 2.76 -15.33 -0.19
N VAL A 116 1.69 -14.99 -0.91
CA VAL A 116 0.34 -15.54 -0.68
C VAL A 116 -0.25 -16.11 -1.96
N PHE A 117 -1.21 -17.03 -1.79
CA PHE A 117 -2.01 -17.51 -2.92
C PHE A 117 -2.98 -16.42 -3.37
N LYS A 118 -3.24 -16.32 -4.68
CA LYS A 118 -4.14 -15.30 -5.23
C LYS A 118 -5.57 -15.45 -4.68
N GLU A 119 -5.98 -16.68 -4.38
CA GLU A 119 -7.29 -17.03 -3.82
C GLU A 119 -7.51 -16.41 -2.43
N GLN A 120 -6.44 -15.98 -1.75
CA GLN A 120 -6.53 -15.28 -0.47
C GLN A 120 -6.87 -13.79 -0.63
N LEU A 121 -6.87 -13.22 -1.83
CA LEU A 121 -7.19 -11.81 -2.05
C LEU A 121 -8.70 -11.59 -1.96
N LEU A 122 -9.12 -10.77 -1.01
CA LEU A 122 -10.55 -10.52 -0.72
C LEU A 122 -11.08 -9.28 -1.44
N GLY A 123 -10.24 -8.27 -1.65
CA GLY A 123 -10.65 -7.03 -2.32
C GLY A 123 -9.71 -5.87 -2.03
N ALA A 124 -9.79 -4.84 -2.86
CA ALA A 124 -9.00 -3.62 -2.70
C ALA A 124 -9.50 -2.78 -1.52
N VAL A 125 -8.57 -2.05 -0.89
CA VAL A 125 -8.85 -1.08 0.16
C VAL A 125 -8.12 0.23 -0.11
N SER A 126 -8.64 1.33 0.45
CA SER A 126 -8.01 2.64 0.33
C SER A 126 -7.23 2.95 1.61
N VAL A 127 -5.94 3.26 1.44
CA VAL A 127 -5.05 3.65 2.54
C VAL A 127 -4.49 5.05 2.25
N GLY A 128 -4.86 6.02 3.07
CA GLY A 128 -4.31 7.38 3.00
C GLY A 128 -2.99 7.48 3.77
N PHE A 129 -1.89 7.79 3.08
CA PHE A 129 -0.62 8.04 3.76
C PHE A 129 -0.51 9.51 4.18
N VAL A 130 -0.23 9.75 5.45
CA VAL A 130 -0.27 11.08 6.06
C VAL A 130 1.11 11.45 6.59
N GLN A 131 1.72 12.50 6.03
CA GLN A 131 3.01 13.02 6.50
C GLN A 131 2.87 14.20 7.48
N LYS A 132 1.75 14.93 7.42
CA LYS A 132 1.48 16.14 8.22
C LYS A 132 0.64 15.83 9.46
N PRO A 133 0.68 16.66 10.51
CA PRO A 133 -0.16 16.46 11.69
C PRO A 133 -1.65 16.37 11.34
N PHE A 134 -2.36 15.46 12.02
CA PHE A 134 -3.74 15.01 11.74
C PHE A 134 -4.79 16.13 11.60
N LYS A 135 -4.55 17.32 12.16
CA LYS A 135 -5.47 18.47 12.15
C LYS A 135 -5.92 18.93 10.76
N ALA A 136 -5.23 18.53 9.68
CA ALA A 136 -5.61 18.87 8.31
C ALA A 136 -6.50 17.82 7.61
N LEU A 137 -6.69 16.61 8.16
CA LEU A 137 -7.48 15.54 7.53
C LEU A 137 -8.97 15.58 7.87
N GLU A 138 -9.36 16.18 8.99
CA GLU A 138 -10.77 16.23 9.41
C GLU A 138 -11.66 16.99 8.41
N THR A 139 -11.09 17.95 7.66
CA THR A 139 -11.81 18.78 6.69
C THR A 139 -11.96 18.14 5.31
N GLU A 140 -11.07 17.22 4.91
CA GLU A 140 -11.10 16.60 3.57
C GLU A 140 -11.94 15.30 3.54
N ASN A 141 -12.14 14.66 4.70
CA ASN A 141 -12.67 13.29 4.79
C ASN A 141 -14.18 13.17 5.07
N GLN A 142 -14.91 14.27 5.30
CA GLN A 142 -16.36 14.20 5.60
C GLN A 142 -17.23 13.79 4.40
N ASN A 143 -16.72 13.84 3.17
CA ASN A 143 -17.51 13.59 1.95
C ASN A 143 -17.37 12.19 1.35
N ARG A 144 -16.61 11.27 1.95
CA ARG A 144 -16.38 9.93 1.41
C ARG A 144 -16.91 8.89 2.40
N GLY A 145 -18.13 8.40 2.17
CA GLY A 145 -18.85 7.46 3.04
C GLY A 145 -18.25 6.06 3.18
N SER A 146 -16.93 5.89 3.03
CA SER A 146 -16.22 4.62 3.24
C SER A 146 -15.23 4.72 4.41
N PRO A 147 -15.10 3.67 5.25
CA PRO A 147 -14.12 3.65 6.32
C PRO A 147 -12.72 3.75 5.70
N GLN A 148 -12.05 4.85 6.00
CA GLN A 148 -10.77 5.18 5.40
C GLN A 148 -9.66 4.71 6.33
N LEU A 149 -8.79 3.83 5.83
CA LEU A 149 -7.56 3.46 6.53
C LEU A 149 -6.56 4.59 6.34
N PHE A 150 -5.77 4.90 7.35
CA PHE A 150 -4.68 5.85 7.22
C PHE A 150 -3.39 5.34 7.82
N CYS A 151 -2.27 5.77 7.25
CA CYS A 151 -0.94 5.31 7.62
C CYS A 151 -0.02 6.51 7.86
N ARG A 152 0.57 6.60 9.06
CA ARG A 152 1.53 7.66 9.45
C ARG A 152 2.91 7.12 9.81
N TYR A 153 2.97 5.85 10.14
CA TYR A 153 4.16 5.22 10.70
C TYR A 153 4.49 3.94 9.95
N VAL A 154 5.77 3.64 9.97
CA VAL A 154 6.30 2.32 9.62
C VAL A 154 6.46 1.54 10.90
N TYR A 155 5.98 0.30 10.91
CA TYR A 155 6.27 -0.68 11.96
C TYR A 155 7.31 -1.69 11.47
N ASP A 156 8.41 -1.82 12.23
CA ASP A 156 9.45 -2.83 12.05
C ASP A 156 9.26 -3.95 13.08
N PRO A 157 8.64 -5.09 12.70
CA PRO A 157 8.38 -6.18 13.62
C PRO A 157 9.66 -6.86 14.11
N SER A 158 10.78 -6.76 13.37
CA SER A 158 12.05 -7.38 13.77
C SER A 158 12.73 -6.66 14.92
N LYS A 159 12.42 -5.37 15.09
CA LYS A 159 12.98 -4.51 16.15
C LYS A 159 11.95 -4.08 17.18
N PHE A 160 10.70 -4.49 17.00
CA PHE A 160 9.57 -4.00 17.78
C PHE A 160 9.58 -2.46 17.87
N ALA A 161 9.73 -1.80 16.73
CA ALA A 161 9.93 -0.35 16.66
C ALA A 161 9.02 0.31 15.63
N MET A 162 8.64 1.55 15.92
CA MET A 162 7.86 2.40 15.01
C MET A 162 8.68 3.61 14.60
N TYR A 163 8.53 3.99 13.33
CA TYR A 163 9.26 5.09 12.73
C TYR A 163 8.29 6.01 11.98
N LYS A 164 8.43 7.33 12.14
CA LYS A 164 7.79 8.27 11.20
C LYS A 164 8.46 8.16 9.84
N PHE A 165 7.72 8.43 8.76
CA PHE A 165 8.27 8.40 7.40
C PHE A 165 9.47 9.34 7.18
N SER A 166 9.56 10.42 7.96
CA SER A 166 10.66 11.40 7.91
C SER A 166 11.87 11.04 8.78
N GLU A 167 11.85 9.91 9.50
CA GLU A 167 12.95 9.56 10.41
C GLU A 167 14.23 9.17 9.67
N LYS A 168 15.35 9.77 10.09
CA LYS A 168 16.70 9.46 9.58
C LYS A 168 17.12 8.01 9.84
N LYS A 169 16.53 7.35 10.84
CA LYS A 169 16.81 5.95 11.20
C LYS A 169 16.33 4.95 10.15
N LEU A 170 15.38 5.34 9.27
CA LEU A 170 14.97 4.52 8.14
C LEU A 170 16.11 4.45 7.12
N LYS A 171 16.41 3.21 6.66
CA LYS A 171 17.41 2.97 5.60
C LYS A 171 17.03 3.77 4.33
N PRO A 172 18.01 4.27 3.55
CA PRO A 172 17.73 5.00 2.32
C PRO A 172 16.81 4.24 1.34
N THR A 173 17.01 2.93 1.17
CA THR A 173 16.16 2.06 0.33
C THR A 173 14.70 2.08 0.76
N TYR A 174 14.44 2.06 2.07
CA TYR A 174 13.09 2.09 2.63
C TYR A 174 12.41 3.44 2.40
N ARG A 175 13.17 4.54 2.47
CA ARG A 175 12.65 5.87 2.12
C ARG A 175 12.30 5.97 0.64
N HIS A 176 13.10 5.37 -0.23
CA HIS A 176 12.80 5.32 -1.66
C HIS A 176 11.46 4.61 -1.92
N ILE A 177 11.27 3.43 -1.34
CA ILE A 177 10.01 2.67 -1.44
C ILE A 177 8.83 3.48 -0.89
N ILE A 178 8.99 4.14 0.26
CA ILE A 178 7.94 4.99 0.84
C ILE A 178 7.57 6.13 -0.12
N ASN A 179 8.56 6.82 -0.71
CA ASN A 179 8.32 7.91 -1.65
C ASN A 179 7.61 7.42 -2.92
N GLU A 180 7.93 6.23 -3.39
CA GLU A 180 7.25 5.60 -4.51
C GLU A 180 5.79 5.29 -4.18
N VAL A 181 5.53 4.68 -3.02
CA VAL A 181 4.17 4.42 -2.53
C VAL A 181 3.36 5.71 -2.35
N PHE A 182 4.00 6.80 -1.90
CA PHE A 182 3.37 8.12 -1.82
C PHE A 182 2.99 8.66 -3.19
N ARG A 183 3.90 8.53 -4.17
CA ARG A 183 3.66 8.96 -5.55
C ARG A 183 2.51 8.17 -6.17
N GLU A 184 2.52 6.86 -6.04
CA GLU A 184 1.47 5.97 -6.57
C GLU A 184 0.11 6.29 -5.95
N ASN A 185 0.03 6.38 -4.62
CA ASN A 185 -1.23 6.74 -3.95
C ASN A 185 -1.76 8.13 -4.35
N SER A 186 -0.86 9.09 -4.54
CA SER A 186 -1.26 10.44 -5.00
C SER A 186 -1.86 10.38 -6.40
N VAL A 187 -1.26 9.61 -7.30
CA VAL A 187 -1.75 9.41 -8.67
C VAL A 187 -3.08 8.65 -8.67
N THR A 188 -3.21 7.54 -7.94
CA THR A 188 -4.45 6.78 -7.83
C THR A 188 -5.58 7.63 -7.26
N SER A 189 -5.31 8.42 -6.21
CA SER A 189 -6.31 9.33 -5.64
C SER A 189 -6.77 10.40 -6.64
N LEU A 190 -5.87 10.93 -7.48
CA LEU A 190 -6.22 11.91 -8.50
C LEU A 190 -7.07 11.29 -9.62
N ILE A 191 -6.72 10.08 -10.06
CA ILE A 191 -7.48 9.35 -11.08
C ILE A 191 -8.89 9.00 -10.58
N SER A 192 -9.02 8.51 -9.34
CA SER A 192 -10.33 8.26 -8.74
C SER A 192 -11.16 9.53 -8.63
N LYS A 193 -10.55 10.66 -8.20
CA LYS A 193 -11.23 11.97 -8.18
C LYS A 193 -11.65 12.43 -9.58
N ALA A 194 -10.86 12.16 -10.62
CA ALA A 194 -11.21 12.49 -12.00
C ALA A 194 -12.37 11.63 -12.53
N ARG A 195 -12.39 10.33 -12.23
CA ARG A 195 -13.47 9.41 -12.60
C ARG A 195 -14.78 9.71 -11.86
N GLU A 196 -14.71 10.05 -10.57
CA GLU A 196 -15.86 10.52 -9.79
C GLU A 196 -16.48 11.77 -10.43
N ARG A 197 -15.65 12.75 -10.84
CA ARG A 197 -16.14 13.96 -11.53
C ARG A 197 -16.78 13.66 -12.89
N GLN A 198 -16.27 12.68 -13.63
CA GLN A 198 -16.87 12.23 -14.89
C GLN A 198 -18.20 11.48 -14.67
N ALA A 199 -18.34 10.77 -13.56
CA ALA A 199 -19.59 10.09 -13.20
C ALA A 199 -20.66 11.07 -12.67
N THR A 200 -20.26 12.16 -12.03
CA THR A 200 -21.19 13.19 -11.52
C THR A 200 -21.56 14.23 -12.56
N ASN A 201 -20.68 14.52 -13.51
CA ASN A 201 -20.95 15.40 -14.63
C ASN A 201 -21.31 14.54 -15.84
N GLY A 202 -22.57 14.15 -15.93
CA GLY A 202 -23.10 13.57 -17.16
C GLY A 202 -22.84 14.51 -18.34
N ASP A 203 -22.17 13.98 -19.35
CA ASP A 203 -22.29 14.34 -20.77
C ASP A 203 -22.28 15.83 -21.16
N GLU A 204 -21.35 16.62 -20.60
CA GLU A 204 -21.00 17.92 -21.20
C GLU A 204 -19.50 17.99 -21.56
N ASP A 205 -19.24 17.65 -22.83
CA ASP A 205 -18.19 18.18 -23.72
C ASP A 205 -16.83 18.52 -23.08
N VAL A 206 -16.03 17.49 -22.80
CA VAL A 206 -14.59 17.67 -22.48
C VAL A 206 -13.74 17.54 -23.75
N GLN A 207 -14.02 18.35 -24.78
CA GLN A 207 -13.08 18.57 -25.88
C GLN A 207 -12.06 19.69 -25.61
N HIS A 208 -12.09 20.32 -24.42
CA HIS A 208 -11.28 21.50 -24.14
C HIS A 208 -10.11 21.32 -23.15
N LEU A 209 -9.78 20.11 -22.71
CA LEU A 209 -8.69 19.87 -21.74
C LEU A 209 -7.45 19.15 -22.31
N LEU A 210 -7.22 19.22 -23.62
CA LEU A 210 -5.88 18.96 -24.18
C LEU A 210 -5.19 20.28 -24.50
N PRO A 211 -3.89 20.45 -24.17
CA PRO A 211 -3.15 21.63 -24.56
C PRO A 211 -3.10 21.71 -26.09
N ARG A 212 -3.80 22.69 -26.66
CA ARG A 212 -3.57 23.13 -28.03
C ARG A 212 -2.18 23.77 -28.08
N ASN A 213 -1.23 23.05 -28.65
CA ASN A 213 -0.09 23.58 -29.39
C ASN A 213 0.41 22.38 -30.21
N VAL A 214 0.53 22.44 -31.53
CA VAL A 214 1.43 23.36 -32.26
C VAL A 214 0.82 23.62 -33.65
N LYS A 215 0.71 24.89 -34.05
CA LYS A 215 0.66 25.25 -35.47
C LYS A 215 2.09 25.43 -35.97
N SER A 216 2.36 24.70 -37.05
CA SER A 216 3.30 24.89 -38.17
C SER A 216 4.62 25.61 -37.93
#